data_AF-A0A822F0J4-F1
#
_entry.id   AF-A0A822F0J4-F1
#
_cell.length_a   1.000
_cell.length_b   1.000
_cell.length_c   1.000
_cell.angle_alpha   90.00
_cell.angle_beta   90.00
_cell.angle_gamma   90.00
#
_symmetry.space_group_name_H-M   'P 1'
#
loop_
_entity.id
_entity.type
_entity.pdbx_description
1 polymer ?
#
loop_
_entity_poly.entity_id
_entity_poly.type
_entity_poly.pdbx_seq_one_letter_code
_entity_poly.pdbx_strand_id
1 'polypeptide(L)'
;MHQKKTFSYAENGDLNVQIAHLPYQSDKYGVRFVFTVILPKRGIPLNEVEQKLASKPDLMRQVLNDEDTTRKELLLYLPKFKMEGRFELNDVLIQLGMINAFDGSKADFT
;
A
#
# COMPACT_ATOMS: atom_id res chain seq x y z
N MET A 1 -5.36 -3.42 18.46
CA MET A 1 -6.78 -3.16 18.16
C MET A 1 -7.39 -4.49 17.75
N HIS A 2 -8.48 -4.89 18.37
CA HIS A 2 -9.17 -6.14 18.05
C HIS A 2 -10.61 -5.79 17.70
N GLN A 3 -11.09 -6.25 16.55
CA GLN A 3 -12.47 -6.01 16.13
C GLN A 3 -13.00 -7.16 15.28
N LYS A 4 -14.28 -7.45 15.45
CA LYS A 4 -15.04 -8.40 14.63
C LYS A 4 -16.03 -7.60 13.78
N LYS A 5 -15.77 -7.47 12.47
CA LYS A 5 -16.62 -6.69 11.56
C LYS A 5 -16.42 -7.16 10.12
N THR A 6 -17.40 -6.89 9.26
CA THR A 6 -17.32 -7.15 7.82
C THR A 6 -16.50 -6.09 7.11
N PHE A 7 -15.46 -6.54 6.42
CA PHE A 7 -14.59 -5.73 5.56
C PHE A 7 -14.56 -6.29 4.15
N SER A 8 -14.05 -5.49 3.23
CA SER A 8 -13.68 -5.97 1.90
C SER A 8 -12.35 -6.72 2.02
N TYR A 9 -12.33 -7.95 1.51
CA TYR A 9 -11.25 -8.92 1.69
C TYR A 9 -10.95 -9.66 0.38
N ALA A 10 -9.67 -9.86 0.11
CA ALA A 10 -9.19 -10.67 -1.00
C ALA A 10 -7.94 -11.47 -0.61
N GLU A 11 -7.64 -12.50 -1.40
CA GLU A 11 -6.36 -13.19 -1.37
C GLU A 11 -5.76 -13.15 -2.77
N ASN A 12 -4.47 -12.83 -2.87
CA ASN A 12 -3.75 -12.87 -4.13
C ASN A 12 -2.78 -14.06 -4.10
N GLY A 13 -3.01 -15.03 -4.99
CA GLY A 13 -2.21 -16.25 -5.10
C GLY A 13 -0.78 -16.00 -5.61
N ASP A 14 -0.62 -15.06 -6.53
CA ASP A 14 0.69 -14.74 -7.14
C ASP A 14 1.65 -14.09 -6.14
N LEU A 15 1.10 -13.26 -5.24
CA LEU A 15 1.81 -12.58 -4.15
C LEU A 15 1.86 -13.41 -2.87
N ASN A 16 1.01 -14.44 -2.72
CA ASN A 16 0.80 -15.16 -1.47
C ASN A 16 0.47 -14.24 -0.28
N VAL A 17 -0.46 -13.31 -0.48
CA VAL A 17 -0.89 -12.32 0.53
C VAL A 17 -2.38 -12.41 0.83
N GLN A 18 -2.75 -11.94 2.01
CA GLN A 18 -4.11 -11.59 2.39
C GLN A 18 -4.26 -10.07 2.33
N ILE A 19 -5.39 -9.59 1.80
CA ILE A 19 -5.65 -8.17 1.60
C ILE A 19 -6.94 -7.82 2.34
N ALA A 20 -6.90 -6.75 3.14
CA ALA A 20 -8.07 -6.23 3.83
C ALA A 20 -8.16 -4.71 3.69
N HIS A 21 -9.32 -4.23 3.23
CA HIS A 21 -9.60 -2.80 3.11
C HIS A 21 -10.37 -2.31 4.33
N LEU A 22 -9.73 -1.43 5.11
CA LEU A 22 -10.25 -0.89 6.35
C LEU A 22 -10.66 0.58 6.14
N PRO A 23 -11.95 0.88 5.89
CA PRO A 23 -12.40 2.25 5.73
C PRO A 23 -12.33 3.01 7.06
N TYR A 24 -11.79 4.23 7.05
CA TYR A 24 -11.70 5.07 8.26
C TYR A 24 -13.08 5.57 8.71
N GLN A 25 -13.76 6.33 7.84
CA GLN A 25 -15.14 6.77 7.99
C GLN A 25 -15.76 6.93 6.60
N SER A 26 -17.01 6.48 6.44
CA SER A 26 -17.85 6.87 5.31
C SER A 26 -18.60 8.14 5.70
N ASP A 27 -18.46 9.21 4.93
CA ASP A 27 -19.30 10.40 5.07
C ASP A 27 -20.46 10.36 4.05
N LYS A 28 -21.25 11.44 4.00
CA LYS A 28 -22.37 11.60 3.05
C LYS A 28 -21.96 11.54 1.56
N TYR A 29 -20.67 11.56 1.27
CA TYR A 29 -20.09 11.44 -0.07
C TYR A 29 -19.38 10.09 -0.31
N GLY A 30 -19.51 9.14 0.64
CA GLY A 30 -18.92 7.81 0.54
C GLY A 30 -17.64 7.64 1.37
N VAL A 31 -16.91 6.56 1.08
CA VAL A 31 -15.62 6.26 1.72
C VAL A 31 -14.53 7.04 1.00
N ARG A 32 -13.92 8.03 1.66
CA ARG A 32 -12.84 8.85 1.07
C ARG A 32 -11.44 8.29 1.32
N PHE A 33 -11.27 7.55 2.41
CA PHE A 33 -9.98 7.00 2.83
C PHE A 33 -10.14 5.57 3.28
N VAL A 34 -9.32 4.70 2.69
CA VAL A 34 -9.24 3.28 2.99
C VAL A 34 -7.81 2.97 3.39
N PHE A 35 -7.64 2.28 4.51
CA PHE A 35 -6.38 1.69 4.89
C PHE A 35 -6.32 0.24 4.37
N THR A 36 -5.52 0.01 3.33
CA THR A 36 -5.30 -1.31 2.75
C THR A 36 -4.17 -2.03 3.49
N VAL A 37 -4.50 -3.15 4.13
CA VAL A 37 -3.53 -4.01 4.80
C VAL A 37 -3.18 -5.15 3.86
N ILE A 38 -1.90 -5.24 3.51
CA ILE A 38 -1.32 -6.35 2.74
C ILE A 38 -0.52 -7.20 3.71
N LEU A 39 -0.99 -8.41 3.98
CA LEU A 39 -0.37 -9.32 4.94
C LEU A 39 0.18 -10.55 4.20
N PRO A 40 1.51 -10.72 4.11
CA PRO A 40 2.09 -11.95 3.57
C PRO A 40 1.64 -13.18 4.35
N LYS A 41 1.34 -14.27 3.64
CA LYS A 41 1.09 -15.57 4.27
C LYS A 41 2.34 -16.03 5.02
N ARG A 42 2.12 -16.90 6.00
CA ARG A 42 3.20 -17.40 6.86
C ARG A 42 4.35 -17.99 6.03
N GLY A 43 5.57 -17.56 6.30
CA GLY A 43 6.78 -18.02 5.63
C GLY A 43 7.16 -17.24 4.38
N ILE A 44 6.31 -16.30 3.91
CA ILE A 44 6.64 -15.42 2.79
C ILE A 44 7.39 -14.20 3.30
N PRO A 45 8.61 -13.93 2.82
CA PRO A 45 9.38 -12.77 3.27
C PRO A 45 8.85 -11.48 2.60
N LEU A 46 8.84 -10.38 3.36
CA LEU A 46 8.23 -9.13 2.93
C LEU A 46 8.88 -8.56 1.65
N ASN A 47 10.21 -8.66 1.54
CA ASN A 47 10.97 -8.17 0.40
C ASN A 47 10.57 -8.84 -0.93
N GLU A 48 10.16 -10.11 -0.91
CA GLU A 48 9.67 -10.80 -2.11
C GLU A 48 8.35 -10.17 -2.59
N VAL A 49 7.44 -9.87 -1.66
CA VAL A 49 6.18 -9.21 -1.96
C VAL A 49 6.42 -7.80 -2.51
N GLU A 50 7.32 -7.03 -1.87
CA GLU A 50 7.69 -5.68 -2.32
C GLU A 50 8.28 -5.68 -3.74
N GLN A 51 9.19 -6.61 -4.04
CA GLN A 51 9.79 -6.73 -5.39
C GLN A 51 8.76 -7.10 -6.45
N LYS A 52 7.83 -8.02 -6.13
CA LYS A 52 6.73 -8.38 -7.05
C LYS A 52 5.80 -7.21 -7.30
N LEU A 53 5.46 -6.45 -6.26
CA LEU A 53 4.63 -5.24 -6.38
C LEU A 53 5.32 -4.15 -7.19
N ALA A 54 6.61 -3.93 -6.99
CA ALA A 54 7.39 -2.92 -7.72
C ALA A 54 7.58 -3.29 -9.20
N SER A 55 7.77 -4.57 -9.51
CA SER A 55 8.00 -5.04 -10.88
C SER A 55 6.73 -5.24 -11.71
N LYS A 56 5.56 -5.36 -11.07
CA LYS A 56 4.28 -5.65 -11.76
C LYS A 56 3.19 -4.64 -11.39
N PRO A 57 3.01 -3.58 -12.19
CA PRO A 57 1.98 -2.57 -11.97
C PRO A 57 0.55 -3.14 -11.87
N ASP A 58 0.26 -4.23 -12.56
CA ASP A 58 -1.06 -4.85 -12.54
C ASP A 58 -1.37 -5.52 -11.20
N LEU A 59 -0.37 -6.10 -10.54
CA LEU A 59 -0.54 -6.65 -9.19
C LEU A 59 -0.83 -5.52 -8.19
N MET A 60 -0.16 -4.38 -8.33
CA MET A 60 -0.44 -3.20 -7.50
C MET A 60 -1.90 -2.74 -7.68
N ARG A 61 -2.39 -2.66 -8.93
CA ARG A 61 -3.78 -2.30 -9.22
C ARG A 61 -4.77 -3.29 -8.60
N GLN A 62 -4.53 -4.58 -8.77
CA GLN A 62 -5.38 -5.63 -8.19
C GLN A 62 -5.44 -5.54 -6.67
N VAL A 63 -4.32 -5.27 -6.01
CA VAL A 63 -4.26 -5.17 -4.54
C VAL A 63 -5.00 -3.93 -4.02
N LEU A 64 -5.02 -2.85 -4.79
CA LEU A 64 -5.68 -1.60 -4.42
C LEU A 64 -7.15 -1.52 -4.86
N ASN A 65 -7.59 -2.41 -5.76
CA ASN A 65 -8.94 -2.41 -6.28
C ASN A 65 -9.91 -3.07 -5.29
N ASP A 66 -10.98 -2.35 -4.91
CA ASP A 66 -12.02 -2.91 -4.04
C ASP A 66 -13.00 -3.81 -4.81
N GLU A 67 -13.10 -3.67 -6.15
CA GLU A 67 -14.03 -4.45 -6.97
C GLU A 67 -13.68 -5.95 -7.02
N ASP A 68 -12.40 -6.29 -6.91
CA ASP A 68 -11.91 -7.67 -6.89
C ASP A 68 -11.97 -8.31 -5.49
N THR A 69 -12.68 -7.68 -4.56
CA THR A 69 -12.79 -8.14 -3.17
C THR A 69 -14.17 -8.70 -2.84
N THR A 70 -14.22 -9.47 -1.76
CA THR A 70 -15.47 -9.99 -1.21
C THR A 70 -15.73 -9.43 0.18
N ARG A 71 -16.99 -9.16 0.50
CA ARG A 71 -17.38 -8.73 1.85
C ARG A 71 -17.34 -9.93 2.80
N LYS A 72 -16.39 -9.93 3.73
CA LYS A 72 -16.16 -11.04 4.67
C LYS A 72 -16.09 -10.54 6.10
N GLU A 73 -16.72 -11.27 7.03
CA GLU A 73 -16.55 -11.02 8.46
C GLU A 73 -15.14 -11.43 8.88
N LEU A 74 -14.35 -10.48 9.40
CA LEU A 74 -12.99 -10.72 9.84
C LEU A 74 -12.86 -10.52 11.35
N LEU A 75 -12.09 -11.42 11.99
CA LEU A 75 -11.50 -11.19 13.30
C LEU A 75 -10.16 -10.48 13.09
N LEU A 76 -10.18 -9.15 13.12
CA LEU A 76 -9.00 -8.34 12.84
C LEU A 76 -8.16 -8.14 14.10
N TYR A 77 -6.89 -8.52 14.01
CA TYR A 77 -5.86 -8.25 15.02
C TYR A 77 -4.80 -7.32 14.44
N LEU A 78 -4.97 -6.01 14.66
CA LEU A 78 -4.05 -5.00 14.14
C LEU A 78 -3.30 -4.32 15.29
N PRO A 79 -1.96 -4.39 15.34
CA PRO A 79 -1.18 -3.64 16.32
C PRO A 79 -1.48 -2.14 16.25
N LYS A 80 -1.55 -1.48 17.40
CA LYS A 80 -1.55 -0.02 17.42
C LYS A 80 -0.10 0.43 17.33
N PHE A 81 0.24 1.17 16.30
CA PHE A 81 1.58 1.70 16.11
C PHE A 81 1.54 3.16 15.70
N LYS A 82 2.64 3.85 15.94
CA LYS A 82 2.93 5.19 15.43
C LYS A 82 4.29 5.10 14.75
N MET A 83 4.40 5.63 13.54
CA MET A 83 5.66 5.73 12.82
C MET A 83 5.90 7.18 12.46
N GLU A 84 7.14 7.62 12.64
CA GLU A 84 7.64 8.91 12.19
C GLU A 84 8.92 8.65 11.42
N GLY A 85 9.09 9.32 10.28
CA GLY A 85 10.23 9.14 9.41
C GLY A 85 10.59 10.44 8.73
N ARG A 86 11.90 10.70 8.60
CA ARG A 86 12.44 11.79 7.79
C ARG A 86 13.24 11.15 6.66
N PHE A 87 12.93 11.54 5.43
CA PHE A 87 13.55 11.00 4.24
C PHE A 87 14.13 12.14 3.40
N GLU A 88 15.37 11.99 2.96
CA GLU A 88 15.96 12.84 1.92
C GLU A 88 15.74 12.14 0.59
N LEU A 89 14.94 12.76 -0.29
CA LEU A 89 14.50 12.12 -1.53
C LEU A 89 15.40 12.42 -2.72
N ASN A 90 16.40 13.29 -2.56
CA ASN A 90 17.25 13.78 -3.65
C ASN A 90 17.85 12.60 -4.44
N ASP A 91 18.57 11.69 -3.79
CA ASP A 91 19.22 10.56 -4.44
C ASP A 91 18.22 9.63 -5.15
N VAL A 92 17.07 9.37 -4.51
CA VAL A 92 16.02 8.51 -5.06
C VAL A 92 15.40 9.16 -6.30
N LEU A 93 15.09 10.45 -6.25
CA LEU A 93 14.49 11.18 -7.37
C LEU A 93 15.48 11.30 -8.54
N ILE A 94 16.77 11.50 -8.27
CA ILE A 94 17.83 11.46 -9.28
C ILE A 94 17.87 10.08 -9.96
N GLN A 95 17.83 8.99 -9.18
CA GLN A 95 17.78 7.62 -9.73
C GLN A 95 16.52 7.35 -10.55
N LEU A 96 15.39 7.99 -10.21
CA LEU A 96 14.14 7.93 -10.97
C LEU A 96 14.14 8.86 -12.21
N GLY A 97 15.23 9.58 -12.48
CA GLY A 97 15.42 10.38 -13.69
C GLY A 97 15.27 11.88 -13.51
N MET A 98 14.96 12.38 -12.30
CA MET A 98 14.84 13.81 -12.00
C MET A 98 16.22 14.47 -11.80
N ILE A 99 17.15 14.29 -12.74
CA ILE A 99 18.55 14.71 -12.54
C ILE A 99 18.69 16.24 -12.54
N ASN A 100 18.08 16.92 -13.51
CA ASN A 100 18.31 18.36 -13.74
C ASN A 100 17.86 19.23 -12.56
N ALA A 101 16.77 18.88 -11.89
CA ALA A 101 16.25 19.63 -10.75
C ALA A 101 17.25 19.67 -9.56
N PHE A 102 18.18 18.71 -9.49
CA PHE A 102 19.20 18.64 -8.43
C PHE A 102 20.62 18.97 -8.92
N ASP A 103 20.77 19.38 -10.19
CA ASP A 103 22.04 19.81 -10.77
C ASP A 103 22.05 21.33 -10.90
N GLY A 104 22.82 22.03 -10.06
CA GLY A 104 22.86 23.50 -10.04
C GLY A 104 23.29 24.17 -11.35
N SER A 105 23.86 23.42 -12.29
CA SER A 105 24.20 23.92 -13.64
C SER A 105 23.11 23.70 -14.69
N LYS A 106 22.16 22.78 -14.42
CA LYS A 106 21.07 22.40 -15.34
C LYS A 106 19.67 22.72 -14.81
N ALA A 107 19.55 23.02 -13.53
CA ALA A 107 18.29 23.33 -12.89
C ALA A 107 17.73 24.63 -13.45
N ASP A 108 16.52 24.54 -13.99
CA ASP A 108 15.73 25.70 -14.41
C ASP A 108 14.46 25.72 -13.56
N PHE A 109 14.40 26.70 -12.66
CA PHE A 109 13.29 26.95 -11.74
C PHE A 109 12.74 28.38 -11.89
N THR A 110 13.00 29.00 -13.04
CA THR A 110 12.54 30.36 -13.34
C THR A 110 11.03 30.46 -13.57
#